data_AF-A0A1C5IUC1-F1
#
_entry.id   AF-A0A1C5IUC1-F1
#
_cell.length_a   1.000
_cell.length_b   1.000
_cell.length_c   1.000
_cell.angle_alpha   90.00
_cell.angle_beta   90.00
_cell.angle_gamma   90.00
#
_symmetry.space_group_name_H-M   'P 1'
#
loop_
_entity.id
_entity.type
_entity.pdbx_description
1 polymer ?
#
loop_
_entity_poly.entity_id
_entity_poly.type
_entity_poly.pdbx_seq_one_letter_code
_entity_poly.pdbx_strand_id
1 'polypeptide(L)'
;MKSTAIRRLTSLALGAALAAGVGLTGGVATVVTSAPEAAFAASTVGGQITPTEVLSRAKFWYDNRGSIPYNQGGYYPDQDGRNYRTDCSGFVSMAWHLSTSKTTHNMYTVSRQISKNDLQPGDVLNIASRHVILFKRWIDKSTGTFEYYAFGSTPVKMATETLTGGSDGRIDSHPASDYVARRYNNISTSSEPPTKDPGVADVTGDGYHDLVARKTDGTLWLYSNNIERDNGVPYSDSRQIGSGWSSSDRIVNADVTGDGFTDVLLVKPDGTMILYSNNIVRDDGAPYSSPASRQVGSGWNNFDRIVGADVTGDGYTDLVARKTDGTLWLY
;
A
#
# COMPACT_ATOMS: atom_id res chain seq x y z
N MET A 1 36.38 -49.10 -16.17
CA MET A 1 35.57 -47.91 -16.50
C MET A 1 34.76 -47.53 -15.26
N LYS A 2 35.00 -46.30 -14.79
CA LYS A 2 34.33 -45.48 -13.75
C LYS A 2 33.48 -46.15 -12.65
N SER A 3 34.00 -45.95 -11.45
CA SER A 3 33.51 -46.21 -10.08
C SER A 3 32.43 -45.21 -9.60
N THR A 4 31.85 -45.52 -8.41
CA THR A 4 31.43 -44.61 -7.29
C THR A 4 29.90 -44.38 -7.20
N ALA A 5 29.20 -44.37 -6.07
CA ALA A 5 29.33 -44.89 -4.70
C ALA A 5 27.99 -44.69 -3.98
N ILE A 6 27.73 -45.52 -2.96
CA ILE A 6 26.73 -45.33 -1.91
C ILE A 6 27.10 -44.11 -1.05
N ARG A 7 26.14 -43.24 -0.69
CA ARG A 7 26.17 -42.47 0.57
C ARG A 7 24.77 -42.20 1.13
N ARG A 8 24.48 -42.83 2.29
CA ARG A 8 23.71 -42.21 3.40
C ARG A 8 24.52 -41.03 3.94
N LEU A 9 23.87 -39.98 4.44
CA LEU A 9 24.35 -38.90 5.33
C LEU A 9 23.52 -37.66 4.96
N THR A 10 22.95 -36.81 5.80
CA THR A 10 22.81 -36.71 7.27
C THR A 10 21.90 -35.49 7.45
N SER A 11 21.13 -35.45 8.54
CA SER A 11 20.66 -34.19 9.11
C SER A 11 21.81 -33.20 9.20
N LEU A 12 21.74 -32.09 8.45
CA LEU A 12 22.64 -30.97 8.66
C LEU A 12 21.97 -30.00 9.64
N ALA A 13 22.38 -30.10 10.90
CA ALA A 13 22.39 -28.98 11.80
C ALA A 13 23.55 -28.05 11.37
N LEU A 14 23.26 -26.77 11.10
CA LEU A 14 24.23 -25.68 11.11
C LEU A 14 23.44 -24.35 11.10
N GLY A 15 23.59 -23.41 12.02
CA GLY A 15 24.48 -23.36 13.18
C GLY A 15 23.90 -22.47 14.26
N ALA A 16 24.17 -22.85 15.51
CA ALA A 16 24.08 -21.95 16.64
C ALA A 16 25.03 -20.77 16.38
N ALA A 17 24.49 -19.56 16.26
CA ALA A 17 25.29 -18.37 16.44
C ALA A 17 25.76 -18.37 17.90
N LEU A 18 27.07 -18.44 18.11
CA LEU A 18 27.67 -18.13 19.39
C LEU A 18 27.17 -16.74 19.82
N ALA A 19 26.46 -16.69 20.94
CA ALA A 19 26.32 -15.46 21.69
C ALA A 19 27.71 -15.07 22.21
N ALA A 20 28.44 -14.27 21.45
CA ALA A 20 29.47 -13.42 22.01
C ALA A 20 28.73 -12.38 22.86
N GLY A 21 28.73 -12.61 24.17
CA GLY A 21 28.17 -11.68 25.14
C GLY A 21 28.86 -10.33 25.03
N VAL A 22 28.13 -9.34 24.54
CA VAL A 22 28.29 -7.96 24.98
C VAL A 22 27.10 -7.69 25.87
N GLY A 23 27.38 -7.51 27.17
CA GLY A 23 26.37 -7.22 28.16
C GLY A 23 25.61 -5.95 27.78
N LEU A 24 24.33 -6.11 27.46
CA LEU A 24 23.37 -5.02 27.46
C LEU A 24 22.40 -5.31 28.60
N THR A 25 22.64 -4.61 29.69
CA THR A 25 21.73 -4.47 30.83
C THR A 25 20.36 -4.06 30.32
N GLY A 26 19.33 -4.70 30.86
CA GLY A 26 17.96 -4.65 30.39
C GLY A 26 17.42 -3.24 30.10
N GLY A 27 17.05 -3.03 28.84
CA GLY A 27 15.99 -2.11 28.45
C GLY A 27 14.82 -2.96 27.97
N VAL A 28 13.67 -2.86 28.62
CA VAL A 28 12.44 -3.47 28.10
C VAL A 28 12.07 -2.69 26.85
N ALA A 29 12.50 -3.16 25.69
CA ALA A 29 11.94 -2.74 24.43
C ALA A 29 10.49 -3.23 24.39
N THR A 30 9.52 -2.36 24.64
CA THR A 30 8.16 -2.60 24.17
C THR A 30 8.19 -2.53 22.65
N VAL A 31 8.53 -3.65 22.03
CA VAL A 31 8.29 -3.87 20.61
C VAL A 31 6.78 -3.99 20.49
N VAL A 32 6.13 -2.96 19.99
CA VAL A 32 4.79 -3.13 19.42
C VAL A 32 5.05 -3.84 18.09
N THR A 33 5.18 -5.17 18.13
CA THR A 33 5.08 -5.94 16.90
C THR A 33 3.62 -5.83 16.50
N SER A 34 3.30 -5.02 15.49
CA SER A 34 2.28 -5.50 14.58
C SER A 34 2.78 -6.86 14.11
N ALA A 35 1.93 -7.88 14.19
CA ALA A 35 2.24 -9.15 13.55
C ALA A 35 2.71 -8.83 12.11
N PRO A 36 3.73 -9.53 11.57
CA PRO A 36 4.05 -9.38 10.17
C PRO A 36 2.74 -9.54 9.42
N GLU A 37 2.35 -8.51 8.68
CA GLU A 37 1.22 -8.62 7.80
C GLU A 37 1.53 -9.86 6.96
N ALA A 38 0.69 -10.88 7.10
CA ALA A 38 0.89 -12.10 6.36
C ALA A 38 0.90 -11.66 4.90
N ALA A 39 2.06 -11.75 4.23
CA ALA A 39 2.13 -11.61 2.79
C ALA A 39 1.02 -12.51 2.25
N PHE A 40 -0.05 -11.90 1.72
CA PHE A 40 -1.21 -12.66 1.29
C PHE A 40 -0.69 -13.66 0.26
N ALA A 41 -0.92 -14.95 0.52
CA ALA A 41 -0.56 -15.98 -0.44
C ALA A 41 -1.19 -15.61 -1.78
N ALA A 42 -0.41 -15.70 -2.86
CA ALA A 42 -0.91 -15.43 -4.20
C ALA A 42 -2.24 -16.16 -4.43
N SER A 43 -3.21 -15.46 -5.01
CA SER A 43 -4.53 -16.03 -5.24
C SER A 43 -4.44 -17.28 -6.11
N THR A 44 -5.33 -18.22 -5.87
CA THR A 44 -5.58 -19.31 -6.82
C THR A 44 -6.49 -18.83 -7.94
N VAL A 45 -6.35 -19.39 -9.15
CA VAL A 45 -7.22 -19.10 -10.30
C VAL A 45 -8.71 -19.16 -9.92
N GLY A 46 -9.42 -18.04 -10.07
CA GLY A 46 -10.85 -17.88 -9.74
C GLY A 46 -11.17 -17.88 -8.24
N GLY A 47 -10.16 -17.99 -7.38
CA GLY A 47 -10.31 -17.96 -5.93
C GLY A 47 -10.43 -16.55 -5.37
N GLN A 48 -10.22 -16.45 -4.05
CA GLN A 48 -10.12 -15.16 -3.38
C GLN A 48 -8.85 -14.43 -3.80
N ILE A 49 -8.98 -13.13 -4.06
CA ILE A 49 -7.88 -12.26 -4.48
C ILE A 49 -7.95 -10.92 -3.74
N THR A 50 -6.80 -10.33 -3.40
CA THR A 50 -6.76 -9.02 -2.75
C THR A 50 -6.78 -7.88 -3.79
N PRO A 51 -7.23 -6.67 -3.43
CA PRO A 51 -7.11 -5.50 -4.31
C PRO A 51 -5.68 -5.26 -4.80
N THR A 52 -4.70 -5.40 -3.90
CA THR A 52 -3.27 -5.23 -4.21
C THR A 52 -2.81 -6.21 -5.28
N GLU A 53 -3.21 -7.48 -5.18
CA GLU A 53 -2.87 -8.47 -6.21
C GLU A 53 -3.56 -8.15 -7.55
N VAL A 54 -4.82 -7.72 -7.54
CA VAL A 54 -5.51 -7.28 -8.78
C VAL A 54 -4.74 -6.16 -9.48
N LEU A 55 -4.28 -5.16 -8.72
CA LEU A 55 -3.50 -4.06 -9.26
C LEU A 55 -2.10 -4.48 -9.72
N SER A 56 -1.43 -5.39 -9.00
CA SER A 56 -0.13 -5.95 -9.41
C SER A 56 -0.25 -6.69 -10.75
N ARG A 57 -1.29 -7.51 -10.92
CA ARG A 57 -1.60 -8.22 -12.17
C ARG A 57 -1.91 -7.24 -13.31
N ALA A 58 -2.69 -6.19 -13.05
CA ALA A 58 -2.94 -5.12 -14.02
C ALA A 58 -1.66 -4.39 -14.43
N LYS A 59 -0.79 -4.07 -13.46
CA LYS A 59 0.50 -3.45 -13.67
C LYS A 59 1.41 -4.31 -14.54
N PHE A 60 1.40 -5.64 -14.37
CA PHE A 60 2.18 -6.56 -15.20
C PHE A 60 1.88 -6.39 -16.69
N TRP A 61 0.60 -6.34 -17.11
CA TRP A 61 0.25 -6.05 -18.51
C TRP A 61 0.56 -4.61 -18.93
N TYR A 62 0.41 -3.65 -18.03
CA TYR A 62 0.80 -2.26 -18.31
C TYR A 62 2.31 -2.14 -18.55
N ASP A 63 3.17 -2.77 -17.75
CA ASP A 63 4.62 -2.71 -17.91
C ASP A 63 5.07 -3.42 -19.19
N ASN A 64 4.40 -4.52 -19.57
CA ASN A 64 4.66 -5.28 -20.78
C ASN A 64 3.90 -4.80 -22.01
N ARG A 65 3.20 -3.65 -21.92
CA ARG A 65 2.24 -3.15 -22.93
C ARG A 65 2.81 -2.97 -24.34
N GLY A 66 4.13 -2.86 -24.49
CA GLY A 66 4.80 -2.81 -25.79
C GLY A 66 4.67 -4.10 -26.60
N SER A 67 4.41 -5.23 -25.94
CA SER A 67 4.32 -6.56 -26.55
C SER A 67 2.89 -7.11 -26.60
N ILE A 68 1.89 -6.34 -26.17
CA ILE A 68 0.50 -6.80 -26.01
C ILE A 68 -0.42 -5.98 -26.92
N PRO A 69 -0.67 -6.43 -28.16
CA PRO A 69 -1.60 -5.75 -29.05
C PRO A 69 -3.06 -6.02 -28.63
N TYR A 70 -3.89 -4.98 -28.70
CA TYR A 70 -5.34 -5.13 -28.58
C TYR A 70 -5.86 -6.01 -29.72
N ASN A 71 -6.44 -7.15 -29.39
CA ASN A 71 -7.03 -8.11 -30.32
C ASN A 71 -8.08 -8.95 -29.59
N GLN A 72 -9.35 -8.84 -30.00
CA GLN A 72 -10.46 -9.56 -29.37
C GLN A 72 -10.40 -11.10 -29.51
N GLY A 73 -9.58 -11.61 -30.44
CA GLY A 73 -9.26 -13.04 -30.58
C GLY A 73 -7.83 -13.40 -30.17
N GLY A 74 -7.02 -12.43 -29.76
CA GLY A 74 -5.64 -12.63 -29.33
C GLY A 74 -5.57 -13.04 -27.86
N TYR A 75 -4.43 -13.63 -27.48
CA TYR A 75 -4.16 -14.05 -26.11
C TYR A 75 -2.74 -13.67 -25.70
N TYR A 76 -2.57 -13.36 -24.41
CA TYR A 76 -1.28 -13.07 -23.81
C TYR A 76 -1.24 -13.61 -22.37
N PRO A 77 -0.08 -14.10 -21.88
CA PRO A 77 0.01 -14.68 -20.55
C PRO A 77 -0.03 -13.61 -19.44
N ASP A 78 -0.47 -14.01 -18.25
CA ASP A 78 -0.13 -13.32 -17.01
C ASP A 78 1.29 -13.71 -16.53
N GLN A 79 1.70 -13.16 -15.39
CA GLN A 79 2.99 -13.43 -14.75
C GLN A 79 3.20 -14.92 -14.40
N ASP A 80 2.12 -15.71 -14.29
CA ASP A 80 2.15 -17.14 -14.00
C ASP A 80 2.03 -18.00 -15.27
N GLY A 81 2.05 -17.37 -16.46
CA GLY A 81 1.99 -18.04 -17.76
C GLY A 81 0.58 -18.39 -18.23
N ARG A 82 -0.49 -17.96 -17.53
CA ARG A 82 -1.87 -18.23 -17.91
C ARG A 82 -2.36 -17.23 -18.95
N ASN A 83 -2.87 -17.74 -20.07
CA ASN A 83 -3.32 -16.89 -21.17
C ASN A 83 -4.72 -16.28 -20.96
N TYR A 84 -4.85 -14.99 -21.27
CA TYR A 84 -6.11 -14.23 -21.29
C TYR A 84 -6.27 -13.46 -22.58
N ARG A 85 -7.52 -13.15 -22.95
CA ARG A 85 -7.83 -12.40 -24.17
C ARG A 85 -7.20 -11.01 -24.14
N THR A 86 -6.62 -10.55 -25.24
CA THR A 86 -5.97 -9.23 -25.31
C THR A 86 -6.95 -8.12 -25.67
N ASP A 87 -8.00 -7.96 -24.87
CA ASP A 87 -8.94 -6.82 -24.97
C ASP A 87 -9.33 -6.27 -23.60
N CYS A 88 -10.19 -5.25 -23.56
CA CYS A 88 -10.62 -4.60 -22.32
C CYS A 88 -11.16 -5.58 -21.27
N SER A 89 -12.00 -6.53 -21.68
CA SER A 89 -12.60 -7.53 -20.79
C SER A 89 -11.65 -8.66 -20.41
N GLY A 90 -10.75 -9.04 -21.31
CA GLY A 90 -9.70 -10.02 -21.04
C GLY A 90 -8.62 -9.49 -20.11
N PHE A 91 -8.26 -8.19 -20.21
CA PHE A 91 -7.41 -7.50 -19.25
C PHE A 91 -7.99 -7.52 -17.84
N VAL A 92 -9.27 -7.18 -17.69
CA VAL A 92 -9.94 -7.25 -16.38
C VAL A 92 -10.02 -8.69 -15.88
N SER A 93 -10.31 -9.65 -16.77
CA SER A 93 -10.32 -11.07 -16.40
C SER A 93 -8.96 -11.57 -15.92
N MET A 94 -7.89 -11.07 -16.53
CA MET A 94 -6.51 -11.32 -16.12
C MET A 94 -6.23 -10.70 -14.76
N ALA A 95 -6.60 -9.43 -14.56
CA ALA A 95 -6.40 -8.73 -13.30
C ALA A 95 -7.15 -9.42 -12.13
N TRP A 96 -8.36 -9.92 -12.35
CA TRP A 96 -9.14 -10.69 -11.36
C TRP A 96 -8.75 -12.18 -11.24
N HIS A 97 -7.70 -12.61 -11.93
CA HIS A 97 -7.22 -14.00 -11.93
C HIS A 97 -8.31 -15.02 -12.30
N LEU A 98 -9.21 -14.69 -13.23
CA LEU A 98 -10.34 -15.54 -13.55
C LEU A 98 -9.91 -16.85 -14.25
N SER A 99 -10.67 -17.92 -14.02
CA SER A 99 -10.49 -19.18 -14.75
C SER A 99 -10.78 -19.06 -16.25
N THR A 100 -11.58 -18.10 -16.68
CA THR A 100 -11.90 -17.88 -18.09
C THR A 100 -12.01 -16.39 -18.36
N SER A 101 -11.51 -15.94 -19.51
CA SER A 101 -11.74 -14.56 -19.97
C SER A 101 -13.24 -14.30 -20.16
N LYS A 102 -13.77 -13.36 -19.38
CA LYS A 102 -15.13 -12.84 -19.52
C LYS A 102 -15.19 -11.81 -20.65
N THR A 103 -16.42 -11.47 -21.03
CA THR A 103 -16.74 -10.33 -21.87
C THR A 103 -17.38 -9.25 -21.00
N THR A 104 -17.40 -8.01 -21.48
CA THR A 104 -18.14 -6.91 -20.81
C THR A 104 -19.60 -7.28 -20.53
N HIS A 105 -20.22 -8.08 -21.40
CA HIS A 105 -21.60 -8.54 -21.27
C HIS A 105 -21.81 -9.55 -20.16
N ASN A 106 -20.91 -10.53 -19.98
CA ASN A 106 -21.08 -11.60 -18.99
C ASN A 106 -20.28 -11.39 -17.69
N MET A 107 -19.60 -10.24 -17.55
CA MET A 107 -18.82 -9.90 -16.36
C MET A 107 -19.66 -9.84 -15.07
N TYR A 108 -20.97 -9.58 -15.19
CA TYR A 108 -21.90 -9.61 -14.06
C TYR A 108 -22.02 -10.98 -13.39
N THR A 109 -21.65 -12.07 -14.09
CA THR A 109 -21.72 -13.44 -13.52
C THR A 109 -20.68 -13.68 -12.43
N VAL A 110 -19.63 -12.85 -12.38
CA VAL A 110 -18.52 -12.96 -11.43
C VAL A 110 -18.38 -11.72 -10.55
N SER A 111 -19.24 -10.72 -10.73
CA SER A 111 -19.17 -9.44 -10.02
C SER A 111 -20.54 -8.96 -9.59
N ARG A 112 -20.59 -8.17 -8.52
CA ARG A 112 -21.80 -7.47 -8.07
C ARG A 112 -21.73 -5.99 -8.44
N GLN A 113 -22.87 -5.37 -8.68
CA GLN A 113 -22.94 -3.92 -8.88
C GLN A 113 -22.74 -3.21 -7.53
N ILE A 114 -22.06 -2.06 -7.56
CA ILE A 114 -21.82 -1.18 -6.40
C ILE A 114 -22.15 0.27 -6.79
N SER A 115 -22.18 1.18 -5.80
CA SER A 115 -22.19 2.61 -6.09
C SER A 115 -20.85 3.04 -6.70
N LYS A 116 -20.87 4.04 -7.60
CA LYS A 116 -19.62 4.66 -8.09
C LYS A 116 -18.82 5.32 -6.97
N ASN A 117 -19.50 5.81 -5.92
CA ASN A 117 -18.85 6.42 -4.75
C ASN A 117 -18.15 5.38 -3.84
N ASP A 118 -18.50 4.10 -4.01
CA ASP A 118 -17.95 2.99 -3.21
C ASP A 118 -16.79 2.30 -3.92
N LEU A 119 -16.33 2.81 -5.08
CA LEU A 119 -15.21 2.24 -5.83
C LEU A 119 -13.98 2.12 -4.93
N GLN A 120 -13.37 0.95 -4.97
CA GLN A 120 -12.13 0.56 -4.33
C GLN A 120 -11.16 0.00 -5.39
N PRO A 121 -9.84 0.02 -5.13
CA PRO A 121 -8.85 -0.60 -6.00
C PRO A 121 -9.27 -2.00 -6.49
N GLY A 122 -9.16 -2.24 -7.78
CA GLY A 122 -9.54 -3.51 -8.40
C GLY A 122 -11.03 -3.65 -8.76
N ASP A 123 -11.87 -2.67 -8.43
CA ASP A 123 -13.21 -2.56 -9.00
C ASP A 123 -13.16 -2.15 -10.48
N VAL A 124 -14.29 -2.25 -11.17
CA VAL A 124 -14.39 -1.87 -12.59
C VAL A 124 -15.55 -0.92 -12.83
N LEU A 125 -15.38 -0.08 -13.83
CA LEU A 125 -16.48 0.63 -14.48
C LEU A 125 -16.76 -0.11 -15.80
N ASN A 126 -17.94 -0.73 -15.90
CA ASN A 126 -18.31 -1.60 -17.02
C ASN A 126 -19.50 -1.05 -17.82
N ILE A 127 -19.33 -0.97 -19.14
CA ILE A 127 -20.41 -0.80 -20.13
C ILE A 127 -20.60 -2.16 -20.79
N ALA A 128 -21.65 -2.87 -20.41
CA ALA A 128 -21.84 -4.29 -20.75
C ALA A 128 -21.82 -4.61 -22.25
N SER A 129 -22.09 -3.65 -23.12
CA SER A 129 -22.09 -3.82 -24.58
C SER A 129 -20.83 -3.33 -25.29
N ARG A 130 -19.89 -2.65 -24.59
CA ARG A 130 -18.86 -1.84 -25.26
C ARG A 130 -17.48 -1.89 -24.63
N HIS A 131 -17.35 -1.54 -23.35
CA HIS A 131 -16.05 -1.23 -22.78
C HIS A 131 -16.00 -1.42 -21.26
N VAL A 132 -14.80 -1.65 -20.72
CA VAL A 132 -14.57 -1.75 -19.28
C VAL A 132 -13.19 -1.23 -18.94
N ILE A 133 -13.11 -0.47 -17.85
CA ILE A 133 -11.86 -0.01 -17.24
C ILE A 133 -11.73 -0.56 -15.83
N LEU A 134 -10.49 -0.73 -15.37
CA LEU A 134 -10.15 -1.16 -14.02
C LEU A 134 -9.80 0.06 -13.17
N PHE A 135 -10.57 0.30 -12.12
CA PHE A 135 -10.33 1.36 -11.16
C PHE A 135 -9.06 1.06 -10.36
N LYS A 136 -8.10 1.99 -10.36
CA LYS A 136 -6.84 1.85 -9.62
C LYS A 136 -6.97 2.47 -8.23
N ARG A 137 -7.34 3.75 -8.14
CA ARG A 137 -7.48 4.49 -6.88
C ARG A 137 -8.20 5.82 -7.07
N TRP A 138 -8.69 6.39 -5.97
CA TRP A 138 -9.05 7.80 -5.92
C TRP A 138 -7.78 8.67 -5.94
N ILE A 139 -7.84 9.77 -6.66
CA ILE A 139 -6.89 10.90 -6.51
C ILE A 139 -7.51 11.91 -5.56
N ASP A 140 -8.79 12.22 -5.76
CA ASP A 140 -9.60 13.04 -4.87
C ASP A 140 -11.06 12.57 -4.96
N LYS A 141 -11.54 11.95 -3.88
CA LYS A 141 -12.90 11.40 -3.81
C LYS A 141 -13.97 12.48 -3.76
N SER A 142 -13.66 13.67 -3.24
CA SER A 142 -14.60 14.78 -3.11
C SER A 142 -14.99 15.35 -4.49
N THR A 143 -14.03 15.41 -5.40
CA THR A 143 -14.24 15.80 -6.80
C THR A 143 -14.55 14.62 -7.72
N GLY A 144 -14.46 13.39 -7.20
CA GLY A 144 -14.64 12.16 -7.97
C GLY A 144 -13.52 11.92 -8.97
N THR A 145 -12.32 12.48 -8.74
CA THR A 145 -11.14 12.30 -9.59
C THR A 145 -10.44 11.00 -9.23
N PHE A 146 -10.17 10.16 -10.22
CA PHE A 146 -9.60 8.82 -10.02
C PHE A 146 -8.60 8.43 -11.11
N GLU A 147 -7.75 7.46 -10.79
CA GLU A 147 -6.81 6.83 -11.71
C GLU A 147 -7.32 5.43 -12.09
N TYR A 148 -7.12 5.03 -13.35
CA TYR A 148 -7.58 3.73 -13.87
C TYR A 148 -6.62 3.14 -14.90
N TYR A 149 -6.72 1.82 -15.08
CA TYR A 149 -6.15 1.12 -16.23
C TYR A 149 -7.23 0.85 -17.28
N ALA A 150 -6.85 0.96 -18.55
CA ALA A 150 -7.73 0.65 -19.67
C ALA A 150 -6.99 -0.09 -20.78
N PHE A 151 -7.68 -1.04 -21.40
CA PHE A 151 -7.21 -1.70 -22.61
C PHE A 151 -8.27 -1.63 -23.71
N GLY A 152 -8.68 -0.41 -24.06
CA GLY A 152 -9.60 -0.14 -25.18
C GLY A 152 -8.91 -0.10 -26.55
N SER A 153 -7.59 0.04 -26.56
CA SER A 153 -6.73 0.11 -27.74
C SER A 153 -5.30 -0.27 -27.37
N THR A 154 -4.44 -0.55 -28.35
CA THR A 154 -3.00 -0.67 -28.10
C THR A 154 -2.38 0.71 -27.84
N PRO A 155 -1.52 0.88 -26.82
CA PRO A 155 -1.18 -0.07 -25.75
C PRO A 155 -2.18 0.00 -24.57
N VAL A 156 -2.09 -0.97 -23.64
CA VAL A 156 -2.69 -0.82 -22.29
C VAL A 156 -2.24 0.51 -21.70
N LYS A 157 -3.17 1.32 -21.22
CA LYS A 157 -2.88 2.65 -20.68
C LYS A 157 -3.31 2.78 -19.23
N MET A 158 -2.70 3.76 -18.57
CA MET A 158 -3.09 4.26 -17.26
C MET A 158 -3.42 5.74 -17.43
N ALA A 159 -4.54 6.19 -16.90
CA ALA A 159 -5.02 7.56 -17.07
C ALA A 159 -5.80 8.02 -15.84
N THR A 160 -6.01 9.33 -15.77
CA THR A 160 -6.81 10.02 -14.76
C THR A 160 -8.07 10.57 -15.40
N GLU A 161 -9.20 10.51 -14.69
CA GLU A 161 -10.46 11.13 -15.12
C GLU A 161 -11.35 11.45 -13.90
N THR A 162 -12.43 12.19 -14.08
CA THR A 162 -13.48 12.31 -13.05
C THR A 162 -14.63 11.32 -13.28
N LEU A 163 -15.41 10.99 -12.25
CA LEU A 163 -16.59 10.12 -12.37
C LEU A 163 -17.63 10.63 -13.39
N THR A 164 -17.60 11.93 -13.69
CA THR A 164 -18.46 12.58 -14.67
C THR A 164 -17.81 12.67 -16.05
N GLY A 165 -16.54 12.28 -16.22
CA GLY A 165 -15.81 12.34 -17.48
C GLY A 165 -15.31 13.74 -17.83
N GLY A 166 -14.90 14.52 -16.83
CA GLY A 166 -14.29 15.83 -17.05
C GLY A 166 -15.17 16.79 -17.85
N SER A 167 -14.56 17.49 -18.80
CA SER A 167 -15.22 18.52 -19.61
C SER A 167 -16.02 17.99 -20.80
N ASP A 168 -15.69 16.79 -21.31
CA ASP A 168 -16.37 16.18 -22.46
C ASP A 168 -17.40 15.11 -22.06
N GLY A 169 -17.52 14.85 -20.76
CA GLY A 169 -18.45 13.88 -20.18
C GLY A 169 -18.06 12.43 -20.43
N ARG A 170 -16.80 12.13 -20.77
CA ARG A 170 -16.34 10.79 -21.18
C ARG A 170 -15.25 10.23 -20.29
N ILE A 171 -15.28 8.90 -20.13
CA ILE A 171 -14.20 8.11 -19.55
C ILE A 171 -13.77 7.09 -20.61
N ASP A 172 -12.49 7.11 -20.96
CA ASP A 172 -11.91 6.31 -22.06
C ASP A 172 -12.75 6.34 -23.35
N SER A 173 -13.06 7.57 -23.83
CA SER A 173 -13.85 7.82 -25.04
C SER A 173 -15.32 7.33 -25.00
N HIS A 174 -15.84 6.91 -23.86
CA HIS A 174 -17.24 6.50 -23.69
C HIS A 174 -17.96 7.41 -22.70
N PRO A 175 -19.28 7.69 -22.86
CA PRO A 175 -20.01 8.53 -21.92
C PRO A 175 -19.89 8.02 -20.48
N ALA A 176 -19.50 8.89 -19.55
CA ALA A 176 -19.29 8.54 -18.15
C ALA A 176 -20.58 7.98 -17.50
N SER A 177 -21.74 8.45 -17.97
CA SER A 177 -23.07 7.99 -17.55
C SER A 177 -23.35 6.52 -17.84
N ASP A 178 -22.74 5.95 -18.88
CA ASP A 178 -23.04 4.58 -19.34
C ASP A 178 -22.37 3.52 -18.46
N TYR A 179 -21.32 3.91 -17.73
CA TYR A 179 -20.58 2.99 -16.88
C TYR A 179 -21.35 2.60 -15.62
N VAL A 180 -21.40 1.29 -15.37
CA VAL A 180 -21.88 0.70 -14.12
C VAL A 180 -20.68 0.22 -13.31
N ALA A 181 -20.56 0.67 -12.06
CA ALA A 181 -19.51 0.22 -11.16
C ALA A 181 -19.79 -1.21 -10.68
N ARG A 182 -18.77 -2.08 -10.71
CA ARG A 182 -18.87 -3.48 -10.29
C ARG A 182 -17.64 -3.92 -9.50
N ARG A 183 -17.88 -4.77 -8.50
CA ARG A 183 -16.86 -5.40 -7.66
C ARG A 183 -16.82 -6.90 -7.88
N TYR A 184 -15.63 -7.47 -8.06
CA TYR A 184 -15.45 -8.92 -8.15
C TYR A 184 -15.98 -9.63 -6.90
N ASN A 185 -16.70 -10.74 -7.07
CA ASN A 185 -17.36 -11.42 -5.97
C ASN A 185 -16.37 -12.06 -4.98
N ASN A 186 -15.21 -12.51 -5.47
CA ASN A 186 -14.17 -13.12 -4.65
C ASN A 186 -13.04 -12.14 -4.31
N ILE A 187 -13.26 -10.83 -4.40
CA ILE A 187 -12.29 -9.90 -3.81
C ILE A 187 -12.35 -10.06 -2.29
N SER A 188 -11.23 -10.43 -1.67
CA SER A 188 -11.16 -10.61 -0.22
C SER A 188 -11.39 -9.25 0.44
N THR A 189 -12.45 -9.15 1.22
CA THR A 189 -12.75 -7.97 2.05
C THR A 189 -11.83 -7.84 3.27
N SER A 190 -10.70 -8.55 3.30
CA SER A 190 -9.50 -8.02 3.96
C SER A 190 -9.01 -6.72 3.31
N SER A 191 -9.67 -6.29 2.23
CA SER A 191 -9.77 -4.93 1.76
C SER A 191 -10.47 -3.98 2.77
N GLU A 192 -9.83 -3.66 3.89
CA GLU A 192 -9.49 -2.24 3.91
C GLU A 192 -8.52 -2.12 2.74
N PRO A 193 -8.73 -1.20 1.78
CA PRO A 193 -7.63 -0.93 0.85
C PRO A 193 -6.35 -0.72 1.70
N PRO A 194 -5.14 -0.58 1.16
CA PRO A 194 -4.45 0.58 1.68
C PRO A 194 -5.48 1.73 1.44
N THR A 195 -6.27 2.07 2.48
CA THR A 195 -6.30 3.44 2.90
C THR A 195 -4.86 3.86 2.71
N LYS A 196 -4.64 5.00 2.09
CA LYS A 196 -3.38 5.65 2.37
C LYS A 196 -3.37 5.67 3.90
N ASP A 197 -2.76 4.66 4.55
CA ASP A 197 -2.78 4.47 6.00
C ASP A 197 -1.94 5.65 6.36
N PRO A 198 -2.57 6.76 6.76
CA PRO A 198 -2.23 8.09 6.30
C PRO A 198 -0.75 8.34 6.52
N GLY A 199 0.06 8.03 5.48
CA GLY A 199 1.45 7.61 5.61
C GLY A 199 1.93 7.20 7.02
N VAL A 200 1.24 6.39 7.84
CA VAL A 200 1.61 6.28 9.29
C VAL A 200 2.97 5.58 9.46
N ALA A 201 3.49 4.96 8.39
CA ALA A 201 4.85 4.46 8.34
C ALA A 201 5.57 4.58 6.97
N ASP A 202 4.95 5.15 5.92
CA ASP A 202 5.64 5.41 4.64
C ASP A 202 6.42 6.74 4.65
N VAL A 203 7.69 6.68 5.09
CA VAL A 203 8.56 7.86 5.20
C VAL A 203 9.09 8.27 3.82
N THR A 204 9.31 7.30 2.93
CA THR A 204 9.86 7.50 1.60
C THR A 204 8.84 7.91 0.54
N GLY A 205 7.56 7.66 0.79
CA GLY A 205 6.44 7.91 -0.13
C GLY A 205 6.39 6.93 -1.29
N ASP A 206 6.99 5.75 -1.14
CA ASP A 206 7.06 4.72 -2.19
C ASP A 206 5.88 3.73 -2.12
N GLY A 207 4.98 3.90 -1.16
CA GLY A 207 3.82 3.05 -0.91
C GLY A 207 4.10 1.88 0.02
N TYR A 208 5.31 1.77 0.58
CA TYR A 208 5.69 0.73 1.53
C TYR A 208 5.98 1.30 2.91
N HIS A 209 5.52 0.61 3.96
CA HIS A 209 5.80 1.03 5.34
C HIS A 209 7.27 0.83 5.69
N ASP A 210 7.96 1.92 5.96
CA ASP A 210 9.32 2.01 6.46
C ASP A 210 9.41 1.82 7.98
N LEU A 211 10.62 1.60 8.48
CA LEU A 211 10.91 1.56 9.91
C LEU A 211 11.75 2.76 10.33
N VAL A 212 11.29 3.49 11.34
CA VAL A 212 12.05 4.57 11.97
C VAL A 212 12.48 4.14 13.37
N ALA A 213 13.78 4.23 13.65
CA ALA A 213 14.35 3.88 14.95
C ALA A 213 15.10 5.07 15.56
N ARG A 214 14.78 5.37 16.82
CA ARG A 214 15.59 6.27 17.66
C ARG A 214 16.65 5.47 18.40
N LYS A 215 17.91 5.84 18.23
CA LYS A 215 19.03 5.28 18.99
C LYS A 215 19.23 6.02 20.32
N THR A 216 19.95 5.39 21.26
CA THR A 216 20.22 5.95 22.60
C THR A 216 21.08 7.21 22.58
N ASP A 217 21.83 7.44 21.51
CA ASP A 217 22.61 8.65 21.27
C ASP A 217 21.76 9.83 20.75
N GLY A 218 20.44 9.65 20.61
CA GLY A 218 19.51 10.67 20.15
C GLY A 218 19.46 10.85 18.64
N THR A 219 20.07 9.94 17.88
CA THR A 219 19.94 9.91 16.41
C THR A 219 18.68 9.16 15.98
N LEU A 220 18.09 9.60 14.87
CA LEU A 220 16.94 8.97 14.24
C LEU A 220 17.39 8.31 12.93
N TRP A 221 17.00 7.07 12.73
CA TRP A 221 17.42 6.25 11.59
C TRP A 221 16.21 5.71 10.84
N LEU A 222 16.26 5.86 9.52
CA LEU A 222 15.31 5.26 8.60
C LEU A 222 15.87 3.94 8.11
N TYR A 223 15.03 2.92 8.14
CA TYR A 223 15.25 1.62 7.52
C TYR A 223 14.17 1.46 6.46
N SER A 224 14.55 1.58 5.19
CA SER A 224 13.57 1.65 4.11
C SER A 224 13.04 0.26 3.74
N ASN A 225 11.75 0.18 3.41
CA ASN A 225 11.11 -1.06 2.99
C ASN A 225 11.26 -1.31 1.49
N ASN A 226 12.48 -1.69 1.10
CA ASN A 226 12.83 -1.94 -0.30
C ASN A 226 12.51 -3.36 -0.76
N ILE A 227 11.42 -3.97 -0.27
CA ILE A 227 11.13 -5.40 -0.47
C ILE A 227 11.06 -5.80 -1.96
N GLU A 228 10.54 -4.92 -2.83
CA GLU A 228 10.52 -5.14 -4.28
C GLU A 228 11.90 -5.08 -4.92
N ARG A 229 12.73 -4.13 -4.48
CA ARG A 229 14.06 -3.88 -5.04
C ARG A 229 15.08 -4.90 -4.57
N ASP A 230 14.93 -5.39 -3.34
CA ASP A 230 15.94 -6.17 -2.63
C ASP A 230 15.55 -7.66 -2.51
N ASN A 231 14.87 -8.18 -3.53
CA ASN A 231 14.50 -9.60 -3.66
C ASN A 231 13.78 -10.18 -2.42
N GLY A 232 12.84 -9.43 -1.86
CA GLY A 232 12.05 -9.87 -0.71
C GLY A 232 12.69 -9.60 0.66
N VAL A 233 13.78 -8.83 0.74
CA VAL A 233 14.43 -8.46 2.00
C VAL A 233 14.09 -7.00 2.36
N PRO A 234 13.12 -6.76 3.27
CA PRO A 234 12.83 -5.42 3.74
C PRO A 234 13.92 -4.92 4.71
N TYR A 235 14.04 -3.59 4.85
CA TYR A 235 14.88 -2.93 5.88
C TYR A 235 16.39 -3.20 5.78
N SER A 236 16.83 -3.68 4.61
CA SER A 236 18.23 -3.96 4.23
C SER A 236 19.12 -2.72 4.25
N ASP A 237 18.56 -1.57 3.88
CA ASP A 237 19.23 -0.27 3.89
C ASP A 237 18.84 0.54 5.12
N SER A 238 19.81 1.25 5.69
CA SER A 238 19.54 2.22 6.75
C SER A 238 20.34 3.50 6.55
N ARG A 239 19.74 4.63 6.92
CA ARG A 239 20.44 5.92 6.97
C ARG A 239 19.96 6.78 8.12
N GLN A 240 20.83 7.62 8.63
CA GLN A 240 20.45 8.63 9.61
C GLN A 240 19.59 9.70 8.94
N ILE A 241 18.46 10.04 9.57
CA ILE A 241 17.50 11.04 9.10
C ILE A 241 17.24 12.16 10.12
N GLY A 242 17.91 12.12 11.27
CA GLY A 242 17.80 13.17 12.28
C GLY A 242 18.74 12.98 13.47
N SER A 243 18.78 13.99 14.33
CA SER A 243 19.54 14.03 15.58
C SER A 243 18.88 14.96 16.59
N GLY A 244 19.23 14.83 17.88
CA GLY A 244 18.69 15.68 18.95
C GLY A 244 17.36 15.20 19.53
N TRP A 245 16.96 13.97 19.22
CA TRP A 245 15.73 13.36 19.72
C TRP A 245 15.98 12.77 21.11
N SER A 246 15.47 13.40 22.16
CA SER A 246 15.71 12.96 23.53
C SER A 246 15.04 11.60 23.78
N SER A 247 15.68 10.74 24.59
CA SER A 247 15.09 9.45 24.99
C SER A 247 13.82 9.61 25.83
N SER A 248 13.66 10.76 26.49
CA SER A 248 12.47 11.09 27.29
C SER A 248 11.28 11.51 26.45
N ASP A 249 11.48 11.83 25.16
CA ASP A 249 10.37 12.19 24.28
C ASP A 249 9.65 10.94 23.80
N ARG A 250 8.37 11.07 23.48
CA ARG A 250 7.60 10.05 22.78
C ARG A 250 7.42 10.44 21.32
N ILE A 251 7.72 9.50 20.43
CA ILE A 251 7.55 9.65 18.99
C ILE A 251 6.25 8.95 18.61
N VAL A 252 5.41 9.65 17.86
CA VAL A 252 4.19 9.13 17.24
C VAL A 252 4.31 9.41 15.76
N ASN A 253 4.15 8.37 14.93
CA ASN A 253 4.11 8.52 13.49
C ASN A 253 2.67 8.80 13.06
N ALA A 254 2.50 9.68 12.07
CA ALA A 254 1.20 10.08 11.52
C ALA A 254 1.44 10.94 10.27
N ASP A 255 0.63 10.87 9.22
CA ASP A 255 0.52 11.93 8.21
C ASP A 255 -0.50 12.95 8.71
N VAL A 256 -0.02 13.89 9.52
CA VAL A 256 -0.83 14.97 10.11
C VAL A 256 -1.10 16.05 9.07
N THR A 257 -0.24 16.18 8.06
CA THR A 257 -0.41 17.15 6.98
C THR A 257 -1.34 16.68 5.86
N GLY A 258 -1.59 15.37 5.77
CA GLY A 258 -2.39 14.72 4.72
C GLY A 258 -1.69 14.64 3.36
N ASP A 259 -0.39 14.90 3.31
CA ASP A 259 0.37 14.99 2.05
C ASP A 259 0.82 13.62 1.53
N GLY A 260 0.73 12.58 2.36
CA GLY A 260 1.04 11.20 2.04
C GLY A 260 2.39 10.70 2.49
N PHE A 261 3.15 11.51 3.20
CA PHE A 261 4.42 11.13 3.78
C PHE A 261 4.27 11.05 5.31
N THR A 262 4.97 10.11 5.96
CA THR A 262 4.93 10.01 7.43
C THR A 262 5.52 11.25 8.10
N ASP A 263 4.69 12.07 8.74
CA ASP A 263 5.15 13.07 9.69
C ASP A 263 5.48 12.44 11.07
N VAL A 264 6.18 13.20 11.91
CA VAL A 264 6.47 12.81 13.29
C VAL A 264 5.88 13.81 14.27
N LEU A 265 5.06 13.31 15.19
CA LEU A 265 4.65 14.03 16.39
C LEU A 265 5.57 13.66 17.55
N LEU A 266 6.28 14.66 18.08
CA LEU A 266 7.11 14.55 19.26
C LEU A 266 6.35 15.05 20.48
N VAL A 267 6.08 14.18 21.44
CA VAL A 267 5.49 14.54 22.73
C VAL A 267 6.59 14.62 23.77
N LYS A 268 6.83 15.84 24.26
CA LYS A 268 7.80 16.14 25.32
C LYS A 268 7.26 15.74 26.70
N PRO A 269 8.14 15.53 27.70
CA PRO A 269 7.73 15.22 29.07
C PRO A 269 6.80 16.27 29.72
N ASP A 270 6.93 17.54 29.32
CA ASP A 270 6.06 18.63 29.78
C ASP A 270 4.66 18.64 29.13
N GLY A 271 4.39 17.69 28.23
CA GLY A 271 3.13 17.54 27.51
C GLY A 271 3.03 18.38 26.22
N THR A 272 4.08 19.12 25.85
CA THR A 272 4.15 19.82 24.57
C THR A 272 4.20 18.81 23.43
N MET A 273 3.34 18.98 22.43
CA MET A 273 3.39 18.20 21.19
C MET A 273 3.90 19.06 20.04
N ILE A 274 4.94 18.57 19.36
CA ILE A 274 5.59 19.24 18.23
C ILE A 274 5.43 18.36 16.99
N LEU A 275 4.94 18.94 15.91
CA LEU A 275 4.91 18.29 14.60
C LEU A 275 6.21 18.58 13.84
N TYR A 276 6.80 17.51 13.31
CA TYR A 276 7.88 17.50 12.33
C TYR A 276 7.32 16.97 11.01
N SER A 277 7.01 17.88 10.10
CA SER A 277 6.51 17.49 8.78
C SER A 277 7.58 16.78 7.95
N ASN A 278 7.18 15.83 7.13
CA ASN A 278 8.08 15.10 6.24
C ASN A 278 8.39 15.89 4.97
N ASN A 279 9.64 16.35 4.84
CA ASN A 279 10.13 17.10 3.70
C ASN A 279 11.12 16.31 2.85
N ILE A 280 11.06 14.96 2.86
CA ILE A 280 12.09 14.11 2.24
C ILE A 280 12.38 14.44 0.76
N VAL A 281 11.35 14.85 0.02
CA VAL A 281 11.45 15.25 -1.39
C VAL A 281 12.07 16.64 -1.54
N ARG A 282 11.83 17.54 -0.59
CA ARG A 282 12.27 18.95 -0.65
C ARG A 282 13.67 19.17 -0.09
N ASP A 283 14.06 18.36 0.89
CA ASP A 283 15.26 18.55 1.71
C ASP A 283 16.31 17.46 1.43
N ASP A 284 16.54 17.11 0.16
CA ASP A 284 17.57 16.16 -0.29
C ASP A 284 17.61 14.83 0.52
N GLY A 285 16.43 14.28 0.85
CA GLY A 285 16.31 13.03 1.57
C GLY A 285 16.35 13.14 3.09
N ALA A 286 16.33 14.36 3.66
CA ALA A 286 16.19 14.64 5.09
C ALA A 286 14.73 14.95 5.45
N PRO A 287 13.93 13.97 5.93
CA PRO A 287 12.50 14.17 6.16
C PRO A 287 12.20 15.20 7.26
N TYR A 288 13.00 15.30 8.32
CA TYR A 288 12.63 16.04 9.53
C TYR A 288 13.60 17.19 9.88
N SER A 289 14.12 17.90 8.87
CA SER A 289 15.00 19.06 9.07
C SER A 289 14.30 20.22 9.79
N SER A 290 14.92 20.74 10.83
CA SER A 290 14.51 21.98 11.50
C SER A 290 14.94 23.17 10.64
N PRO A 291 14.01 23.98 10.11
CA PRO A 291 13.14 24.80 10.95
C PRO A 291 11.63 24.60 10.76
N ALA A 292 11.19 23.52 10.10
CA ALA A 292 9.77 23.29 9.81
C ALA A 292 8.94 22.75 11.01
N SER A 293 9.58 22.45 12.14
CA SER A 293 8.87 21.91 13.31
C SER A 293 8.04 22.98 14.01
N ARG A 294 6.78 22.69 14.35
CA ARG A 294 5.91 23.62 15.08
C ARG A 294 5.16 22.92 16.21
N GLN A 295 4.89 23.65 17.29
CA GLN A 295 4.02 23.16 18.34
C GLN A 295 2.59 23.06 17.83
N VAL A 296 1.95 21.91 18.04
CA VAL A 296 0.57 21.62 17.63
C VAL A 296 -0.35 21.26 18.79
N GLY A 297 0.19 21.15 20.00
CA GLY A 297 -0.62 20.91 21.19
C GLY A 297 0.13 21.00 22.51
N SER A 298 -0.62 20.83 23.60
CA SER A 298 -0.13 20.80 24.98
C SER A 298 -0.98 19.82 25.81
N GLY A 299 -0.48 19.41 26.98
CA GLY A 299 -1.19 18.50 27.88
C GLY A 299 -1.21 17.02 27.44
N TRP A 300 -0.40 16.64 26.46
CA TRP A 300 -0.35 15.26 25.93
C TRP A 300 0.36 14.28 26.85
N ASN A 301 1.04 14.77 27.89
CA ASN A 301 1.60 13.97 28.98
C ASN A 301 0.52 13.31 29.87
N ASN A 302 -0.75 13.71 29.72
CA ASN A 302 -1.89 13.06 30.37
C ASN A 302 -2.25 11.68 29.78
N PHE A 303 -1.70 11.34 28.61
CA PHE A 303 -1.94 10.07 27.93
C PHE A 303 -0.73 9.15 28.11
N ASP A 304 -0.93 7.85 28.28
CA ASP A 304 0.15 6.85 28.38
C ASP A 304 0.45 6.17 27.02
N ARG A 305 -0.52 6.20 26.10
CA ARG A 305 -0.39 5.75 24.70
C ARG A 305 -1.05 6.74 23.76
N ILE A 306 -0.44 6.96 22.60
CA ILE A 306 -0.96 7.77 21.50
C ILE A 306 -0.56 7.03 20.22
N VAL A 307 -1.51 6.82 19.32
CA VAL A 307 -1.31 6.14 18.04
C VAL A 307 -2.00 6.97 16.95
N GLY A 308 -1.34 7.14 15.80
CA GLY A 308 -1.97 7.67 14.59
C GLY A 308 -2.68 6.56 13.82
N ALA A 309 -3.90 6.80 13.37
CA ALA A 309 -4.67 5.94 12.46
C ALA A 309 -5.83 6.73 11.85
N ASP A 310 -6.31 6.36 10.66
CA ASP A 310 -7.57 6.90 10.11
C ASP A 310 -8.77 6.16 10.72
N VAL A 311 -9.20 6.59 11.91
CA VAL A 311 -10.30 5.97 12.65
C VAL A 311 -11.66 6.44 12.14
N THR A 312 -11.72 7.67 11.64
CA THR A 312 -12.94 8.28 11.10
C THR A 312 -13.23 7.83 9.66
N GLY A 313 -12.22 7.34 8.94
CA GLY A 313 -12.32 6.87 7.56
C GLY A 313 -12.37 8.01 6.55
N ASP A 314 -11.85 9.19 6.91
CA ASP A 314 -11.89 10.40 6.08
C ASP A 314 -10.62 10.58 5.22
N GLY A 315 -9.62 9.71 5.40
CA GLY A 315 -8.36 9.71 4.69
C GLY A 315 -7.27 10.58 5.33
N TYR A 316 -7.49 11.14 6.52
CA TYR A 316 -6.50 11.85 7.32
C TYR A 316 -6.13 11.04 8.58
N THR A 317 -4.94 11.28 9.14
CA THR A 317 -4.58 10.63 10.41
C THR A 317 -5.33 11.26 11.57
N ASP A 318 -6.12 10.45 12.29
CA ASP A 318 -6.61 10.78 13.63
C ASP A 318 -5.59 10.34 14.69
N LEU A 319 -5.67 10.93 15.88
CA LEU A 319 -4.92 10.47 17.05
C LEU A 319 -5.85 9.77 18.05
N VAL A 320 -5.59 8.48 18.26
CA VAL A 320 -6.18 7.72 19.37
C VAL A 320 -5.25 7.83 20.57
N ALA A 321 -5.71 8.53 21.59
CA ALA A 321 -4.98 8.76 22.82
C ALA A 321 -5.62 8.01 23.99
N ARG A 322 -4.82 7.29 24.78
CA ARG A 322 -5.27 6.51 25.92
C ARG A 322 -4.72 7.09 27.22
N LYS A 323 -5.56 7.18 28.25
CA LYS A 323 -5.15 7.47 29.62
C LYS A 323 -4.80 6.19 30.37
N THR A 324 -4.10 6.32 31.49
CA THR A 324 -3.73 5.17 32.35
C THR A 324 -4.93 4.40 32.91
N ASP A 325 -6.09 5.03 33.02
CA ASP A 325 -7.35 4.40 33.41
C ASP A 325 -8.05 3.61 32.28
N GLY A 326 -7.46 3.60 31.08
CA GLY A 326 -7.98 2.92 29.89
C GLY A 326 -8.94 3.76 29.04
N THR A 327 -9.30 4.98 29.47
CA THR A 327 -10.16 5.87 28.68
C THR A 327 -9.48 6.25 27.38
N LEU A 328 -10.20 6.09 26.26
CA LEU A 328 -9.76 6.48 24.93
C LEU A 328 -10.35 7.83 24.53
N TRP A 329 -9.54 8.63 23.86
CA TRP A 329 -9.90 9.90 23.23
C TRP A 329 -9.50 9.83 21.77
N LEU A 330 -10.36 10.37 20.91
CA LEU A 330 -10.09 10.54 19.50
C LEU A 330 -9.92 12.04 19.24
N TYR A 331 -8.87 12.39 18.50
CA TYR A 331 -8.53 13.75 18.08
C TYR A 331 -8.32 13.79 16.58
#